data_AF-A0A2R4ZQU3-F1
#
_entry.id   AF-A0A2R4ZQU3-F1
#
_cell.length_a   1.000
_cell.length_b   1.000
_cell.length_c   1.000
_cell.angle_alpha   90.00
_cell.angle_beta   90.00
_cell.angle_gamma   90.00
#
_symmetry.space_group_name_H-M   'P 1'
#
loop_
_entity.id
_entity.type
_entity.pdbx_description
1 polymer ?
#
loop_
_entity_poly.entity_id
_entity_poly.type
_entity_poly.pdbx_seq_one_letter_code
_entity_poly.pdbx_strand_id
1 'polypeptide(L)'
;MGSGHRGSGCREQGARIMIAKGEKALRIVNEMDCRSDVLFIVGPLSKIFLLYENMLKEVYDKCGYSLVIPSSYDDVAIYVNMRRLGYNICRRSAIHGCIEIYCLERGEKPWSHMLLRREGMLTLLFSEDPEPEDLESLDIYPTARAREGVLYISYGVSQPSGVIVSRWISLRINPFDDLLAIIDTITTPPTINLNISGYRLSLQTAF
;
A
#
# COMPACT_ATOMS: atom_id res chain seq x y z
N MET A 1 -27.35 30.64 -19.08
CA MET A 1 -27.09 29.18 -19.17
C MET A 1 -25.59 28.98 -19.14
N GLY A 2 -25.02 28.71 -17.97
CA GLY A 2 -23.61 28.40 -17.81
C GLY A 2 -23.49 27.06 -17.11
N SER A 3 -23.36 25.99 -17.88
CA SER A 3 -23.08 24.65 -17.37
C SER A 3 -21.63 24.61 -16.90
N GLY A 4 -21.41 24.94 -15.63
CA GLY A 4 -20.15 24.65 -14.95
C GLY A 4 -20.01 23.14 -14.82
N HIS A 5 -19.23 22.52 -15.71
CA HIS A 5 -18.62 21.22 -15.43
C HIS A 5 -17.66 21.42 -14.24
N ARG A 6 -18.18 21.27 -13.02
CA ARG A 6 -17.36 20.85 -11.89
C ARG A 6 -16.91 19.44 -12.23
N GLY A 7 -15.65 19.26 -12.60
CA GLY A 7 -15.06 17.93 -12.67
C GLY A 7 -15.30 17.26 -11.34
N SER A 8 -15.99 16.12 -11.34
CA SER A 8 -16.15 15.27 -10.17
C SER A 8 -14.75 14.89 -9.71
N GLY A 9 -14.30 15.49 -8.62
CA GLY A 9 -12.98 15.23 -8.06
C GLY A 9 -12.88 13.78 -7.60
N CYS A 10 -11.67 13.23 -7.62
CA CYS A 10 -11.32 11.88 -7.17
C CYS A 10 -11.90 11.45 -5.79
N ARG A 11 -12.32 12.41 -4.95
CA ARG A 11 -13.06 12.18 -3.70
C ARG A 11 -14.36 11.38 -3.87
N GLU A 12 -15.01 11.42 -5.03
CA GLU A 12 -16.34 10.80 -5.22
C GLU A 12 -16.30 9.37 -5.78
N GLN A 13 -15.19 8.93 -6.38
CA GLN A 13 -15.14 7.62 -7.05
C GLN A 13 -14.69 6.47 -6.14
N GLY A 14 -13.92 6.76 -5.08
CA GLY A 14 -13.33 5.73 -4.21
C GLY A 14 -12.39 4.76 -4.94
N ALA A 15 -11.73 3.89 -4.20
CA ALA A 15 -10.89 2.82 -4.72
C ALA A 15 -10.85 1.65 -3.73
N ARG A 16 -10.85 0.43 -4.26
CA ARG A 16 -10.61 -0.79 -3.50
C ARG A 16 -9.17 -1.25 -3.72
N ILE A 17 -8.36 -1.05 -2.71
CA ILE A 17 -6.93 -1.35 -2.70
C ILE A 17 -6.69 -2.67 -1.97
N MET A 18 -5.84 -3.52 -2.54
CA MET A 18 -5.38 -4.73 -1.88
C MET A 18 -3.87 -4.67 -1.66
N ILE A 19 -3.40 -4.99 -0.46
CA ILE A 19 -1.97 -5.08 -0.13
C ILE A 19 -1.71 -6.51 0.35
N ALA A 20 -0.88 -7.25 -0.38
CA ALA A 20 -0.53 -8.62 -0.07
C ALA A 20 0.97 -8.72 0.23
N LYS A 21 1.31 -9.31 1.39
CA LYS A 21 2.67 -9.68 1.77
C LYS A 21 2.68 -11.13 2.21
N GLY A 22 3.66 -11.88 1.74
CA GLY A 22 3.87 -13.26 2.15
C GLY A 22 3.09 -14.28 1.32
N GLU A 23 3.44 -15.55 1.50
CA GLU A 23 2.91 -16.67 0.73
C GLU A 23 1.42 -16.85 0.99
N LYS A 24 0.99 -16.82 2.26
CA LYS A 24 -0.42 -17.10 2.59
C LYS A 24 -1.35 -16.02 2.04
N ALA A 25 -0.92 -14.76 2.09
CA ALA A 25 -1.69 -13.66 1.52
C ALA A 25 -1.87 -13.85 0.00
N LEU A 26 -0.80 -14.19 -0.73
CA LEU A 26 -0.87 -14.41 -2.17
C LEU A 26 -1.66 -15.66 -2.56
N ARG A 27 -1.65 -16.72 -1.74
CA ARG A 27 -2.55 -17.87 -1.93
C ARG A 27 -4.02 -17.46 -1.82
N ILE A 28 -4.35 -16.69 -0.78
CA ILE A 28 -5.71 -16.16 -0.60
C ILE A 28 -6.10 -15.31 -1.82
N VAL A 29 -5.22 -14.42 -2.29
CA VAL A 29 -5.46 -13.63 -3.51
C VAL A 29 -5.71 -14.54 -4.73
N ASN A 30 -4.92 -15.60 -4.89
CA ASN A 30 -5.07 -16.52 -6.02
C ASN A 30 -6.39 -17.32 -5.99
N GLU A 31 -6.88 -17.64 -4.78
CA GLU A 31 -8.13 -18.37 -4.57
C GLU A 31 -9.37 -17.46 -4.65
N MET A 32 -9.19 -16.14 -4.50
CA MET A 32 -10.25 -15.15 -4.53
C MET A 32 -10.52 -14.58 -5.92
N ASP A 33 -11.74 -14.09 -6.13
CA ASP A 33 -12.06 -13.23 -7.27
C ASP A 33 -11.46 -11.84 -7.03
N CYS A 34 -10.47 -11.46 -7.83
CA CYS A 34 -9.67 -10.26 -7.58
C CYS A 34 -10.40 -9.00 -8.05
N ARG A 35 -11.24 -8.44 -7.16
CA ARG A 35 -12.06 -7.25 -7.43
C ARG A 35 -11.44 -5.94 -6.94
N SER A 36 -10.12 -5.89 -6.80
CA SER A 36 -9.40 -4.66 -6.42
C SER A 36 -9.09 -3.82 -7.65
N ASP A 37 -9.13 -2.50 -7.52
CA ASP A 37 -8.67 -1.57 -8.56
C ASP A 37 -7.14 -1.60 -8.70
N VAL A 38 -6.44 -1.95 -7.61
CA VAL A 38 -5.00 -2.16 -7.57
C VAL A 38 -4.63 -3.22 -6.54
N LEU A 39 -3.73 -4.12 -6.93
CA LEU A 39 -3.02 -5.02 -6.04
C LEU A 39 -1.59 -4.53 -5.82
N PHE A 40 -1.21 -4.32 -4.56
CA PHE A 40 0.17 -4.12 -4.15
C PHE A 40 0.74 -5.42 -3.62
N ILE A 41 1.84 -5.88 -4.20
CA ILE A 41 2.59 -7.05 -3.70
C ILE A 41 3.85 -6.53 -3.01
N VAL A 42 3.93 -6.71 -1.70
CA VAL A 42 5.00 -6.16 -0.86
C VAL A 42 6.04 -7.23 -0.55
N GLY A 43 7.31 -6.92 -0.79
CA GLY A 43 8.41 -7.83 -0.51
C GLY A 43 8.67 -8.11 0.98
N PRO A 44 9.56 -9.05 1.31
CA PRO A 44 10.38 -9.82 0.37
C PRO A 44 9.64 -10.94 -0.38
N LEU A 45 10.05 -11.22 -1.61
CA LEU A 45 9.44 -12.16 -2.56
C LEU A 45 10.37 -13.29 -2.99
N SER A 46 11.66 -13.27 -2.65
CA SER A 46 12.65 -14.24 -3.15
C SER A 46 12.19 -15.69 -3.00
N LYS A 47 11.74 -16.07 -1.79
CA LYS A 47 11.24 -17.42 -1.51
C LYS A 47 9.97 -17.75 -2.31
N ILE A 48 9.04 -16.79 -2.39
CA ILE A 48 7.73 -16.97 -3.03
C ILE A 48 7.91 -17.14 -4.54
N PHE A 49 8.75 -16.30 -5.15
CA PHE A 49 9.07 -16.37 -6.56
C PHE A 49 9.67 -17.73 -6.94
N LEU A 50 10.64 -18.22 -6.17
CA LEU A 50 11.31 -19.50 -6.44
C LEU A 50 10.38 -20.72 -6.32
N LEU A 51 9.44 -20.70 -5.38
CA LEU A 51 8.60 -21.86 -5.08
C LEU A 51 7.23 -21.81 -5.78
N TYR A 52 6.73 -20.61 -6.12
CA TYR A 52 5.35 -20.38 -6.52
C TYR A 52 5.22 -19.42 -7.71
N GLU A 53 6.16 -19.45 -8.66
CA GLU A 53 6.13 -18.63 -9.88
C GLU A 53 4.80 -18.73 -10.64
N ASN A 54 4.27 -19.95 -10.80
CA ASN A 54 2.98 -20.17 -11.48
C ASN A 54 1.82 -19.48 -10.76
N MET A 55 1.80 -19.49 -9.43
CA MET A 55 0.79 -18.80 -8.63
C MET A 55 0.88 -17.28 -8.83
N LEU A 56 2.10 -16.73 -8.89
CA LEU A 56 2.27 -15.30 -9.18
C LEU A 56 1.73 -14.95 -10.57
N LYS A 57 2.01 -15.77 -11.58
CA LYS A 57 1.46 -15.56 -12.91
C LYS A 57 -0.08 -15.57 -12.91
N GLU A 58 -0.70 -16.54 -12.25
CA GLU A 58 -2.16 -16.60 -12.12
C GLU A 58 -2.73 -15.38 -11.39
N VAL A 59 -2.07 -14.91 -10.34
CA VAL A 59 -2.47 -13.69 -9.61
C VAL A 59 -2.41 -12.47 -10.52
N TYR A 60 -1.33 -12.31 -11.30
CA TYR A 60 -1.21 -11.22 -12.27
C TYR A 60 -2.35 -11.25 -13.30
N ASP A 61 -2.59 -12.41 -13.91
CA ASP A 61 -3.61 -12.58 -14.94
C ASP A 61 -5.03 -12.28 -14.42
N LYS A 62 -5.29 -12.55 -13.12
CA LYS A 62 -6.59 -12.31 -12.47
C LYS A 62 -6.80 -10.86 -12.01
N CYS A 63 -5.78 -10.26 -11.39
CA CYS A 63 -5.93 -8.99 -10.67
C CYS A 63 -5.78 -7.74 -11.54
N GLY A 64 -5.35 -7.89 -12.80
CA GLY A 64 -5.10 -6.73 -13.66
C GLY A 64 -3.92 -5.89 -13.13
N TYR A 65 -4.17 -4.62 -12.81
CA TYR A 65 -3.08 -3.71 -12.41
C TYR A 65 -2.49 -4.12 -11.04
N SER A 66 -1.28 -4.68 -11.10
CA SER A 66 -0.49 -5.08 -9.94
C SER A 66 0.82 -4.28 -9.90
N LEU A 67 1.13 -3.72 -8.73
CA LEU A 67 2.38 -3.02 -8.45
C LEU A 67 3.17 -3.74 -7.35
N VAL A 68 4.39 -4.16 -7.68
CA VAL A 68 5.31 -4.76 -6.70
C VAL A 68 6.07 -3.66 -6.00
N ILE A 69 6.01 -3.67 -4.66
CA ILE A 69 6.77 -2.79 -3.78
C ILE A 69 8.05 -3.53 -3.37
N PRO A 70 9.22 -3.10 -3.86
CA PRO A 70 10.46 -3.82 -3.61
C PRO A 70 10.89 -3.68 -2.15
N SER A 71 11.46 -4.75 -1.62
CA SER A 71 12.17 -4.83 -0.36
C SER A 71 13.68 -4.93 -0.58
N SER A 72 14.47 -4.30 0.29
CA SER A 72 15.93 -4.42 0.33
C SER A 72 16.42 -5.81 0.77
N TYR A 73 15.52 -6.66 1.28
CA TYR A 73 15.81 -8.05 1.64
C TYR A 73 15.81 -9.02 0.44
N ASP A 74 15.44 -8.57 -0.76
CA ASP A 74 15.45 -9.39 -1.98
C ASP A 74 16.63 -9.07 -2.91
N ASP A 75 17.02 -10.09 -3.69
CA ASP A 75 17.91 -9.88 -4.83
C ASP A 75 17.20 -9.11 -5.95
N VAL A 76 17.92 -8.16 -6.57
CA VAL A 76 17.45 -7.40 -7.74
C VAL A 76 16.96 -8.31 -8.87
N ALA A 77 17.54 -9.49 -9.03
CA ALA A 77 17.13 -10.49 -10.02
C ALA A 77 15.66 -10.90 -9.88
N ILE A 78 15.11 -10.93 -8.66
CA ILE A 78 13.69 -11.24 -8.43
C ILE A 78 12.81 -10.21 -9.13
N TYR A 79 13.10 -8.92 -8.98
CA TYR A 79 12.30 -7.86 -9.61
C TYR A 79 12.49 -7.78 -11.13
N VAL A 80 13.64 -8.20 -11.64
CA VAL A 80 13.85 -8.35 -13.10
C VAL A 80 12.95 -9.46 -13.64
N ASN A 81 12.86 -10.60 -12.97
CA ASN A 81 12.00 -11.69 -13.40
C ASN A 81 10.51 -11.39 -13.20
N MET A 82 10.12 -10.73 -12.11
CA MET A 82 8.75 -10.25 -11.92
C MET A 82 8.30 -9.34 -13.07
N ARG A 83 9.17 -8.44 -13.55
CA ARG A 83 8.86 -7.64 -14.76
C ARG A 83 8.66 -8.48 -16.00
N ARG A 84 9.43 -9.56 -16.17
CA ARG A 84 9.26 -10.49 -17.31
C ARG A 84 7.92 -11.21 -17.26
N LEU A 85 7.36 -11.42 -16.06
CA LEU A 85 6.00 -11.93 -15.86
C LEU A 85 4.90 -10.89 -16.07
N GLY A 86 5.25 -9.62 -16.33
CA GLY A 86 4.29 -8.54 -16.62
C GLY A 86 4.07 -7.57 -15.46
N TYR A 87 4.63 -7.83 -14.27
CA TYR A 87 4.43 -6.95 -13.12
C TYR A 87 5.11 -5.59 -13.28
N ASN A 88 4.40 -4.54 -12.84
CA ASN A 88 5.01 -3.23 -12.60
C ASN A 88 5.79 -3.27 -11.29
N ILE A 89 7.01 -2.70 -11.27
CA ILE A 89 7.82 -2.57 -10.05
C ILE A 89 7.90 -1.10 -9.68
N CYS A 90 7.53 -0.77 -8.46
CA CYS A 90 7.65 0.58 -7.96
C CYS A 90 9.13 0.94 -7.78
N ARG A 91 9.58 2.02 -8.43
CA ARG A 91 10.97 2.50 -8.31
C ARG A 91 11.13 3.69 -7.38
N ARG A 92 10.17 4.63 -7.42
CA ARG A 92 10.13 5.84 -6.59
C ARG A 92 8.71 6.32 -6.38
N SER A 93 7.97 6.47 -7.48
CA SER A 93 6.56 6.81 -7.43
C SER A 93 5.79 6.23 -8.62
N ALA A 94 4.48 6.13 -8.45
CA ALA A 94 3.54 5.74 -9.49
C ALA A 94 2.20 6.46 -9.25
N ILE A 95 1.42 6.61 -10.32
CA ILE A 95 0.05 7.12 -10.25
C ILE A 95 -0.85 6.11 -10.94
N HIS A 96 -1.92 5.71 -10.26
CA HIS A 96 -2.94 4.83 -10.81
C HIS A 96 -4.33 5.33 -10.42
N GLY A 97 -5.09 5.79 -11.41
CA GLY A 97 -6.38 6.46 -11.18
C GLY A 97 -6.22 7.64 -10.21
N CYS A 98 -6.91 7.55 -9.07
CA CYS A 98 -6.93 8.56 -8.02
C CYS A 98 -5.92 8.29 -6.88
N ILE A 99 -5.00 7.36 -7.08
CA ILE A 99 -4.01 6.94 -6.08
C ILE A 99 -2.63 7.41 -6.52
N GLU A 100 -1.98 8.18 -5.65
CA GLU A 100 -0.57 8.55 -5.76
C GLU A 100 0.25 7.65 -4.83
N ILE A 101 1.28 7.01 -5.38
CA ILE A 101 2.06 5.99 -4.70
C ILE A 101 3.51 6.48 -4.64
N TYR A 102 4.11 6.40 -3.47
CA TYR A 102 5.52 6.68 -3.23
C TYR A 102 6.17 5.46 -2.57
N CYS A 103 7.29 5.02 -3.11
CA CYS A 103 8.10 3.93 -2.58
C CYS A 103 9.44 4.52 -2.17
N LEU A 104 9.55 4.76 -0.87
CA LEU A 104 10.65 5.50 -0.26
C LEU A 104 11.88 4.60 -0.17
N GLU A 105 13.04 5.19 -0.48
CA GLU A 105 14.31 4.54 -0.20
C GLU A 105 14.54 4.49 1.31
N ARG A 106 15.30 3.50 1.80
CA ARG A 106 15.61 3.41 3.23
C ARG A 106 16.38 4.65 3.70
N GLY A 107 15.91 5.27 4.78
CA GLY A 107 16.36 6.54 5.34
C GLY A 107 15.71 7.77 4.70
N GLU A 108 14.89 7.61 3.67
CA GLU A 108 14.19 8.72 3.02
C GLU A 108 13.05 9.22 3.89
N LYS A 109 13.05 10.53 4.18
CA LYS A 109 12.02 11.15 5.00
C LYS A 109 10.73 11.34 4.20
N PRO A 110 9.56 10.91 4.70
CA PRO A 110 8.30 10.99 3.96
C PRO A 110 7.75 12.42 3.82
N TRP A 111 8.30 13.37 4.56
CA TRP A 111 7.73 14.71 4.75
C TRP A 111 7.55 15.51 3.46
N SER A 112 8.52 15.47 2.55
CA SER A 112 8.42 16.19 1.27
C SER A 112 7.23 15.68 0.44
N HIS A 113 6.98 14.37 0.46
CA HIS A 113 5.90 13.74 -0.30
C HIS A 113 4.53 13.98 0.35
N MET A 114 4.48 14.01 1.68
CA MET A 114 3.24 14.36 2.42
C MET A 114 2.82 15.82 2.20
N LEU A 115 3.80 16.73 2.07
CA LEU A 115 3.55 18.17 1.90
C LEU A 115 3.21 18.56 0.45
N LEU A 116 3.72 17.83 -0.54
CA LEU A 116 3.54 18.12 -1.97
C LEU A 116 2.40 17.30 -2.62
N ARG A 117 1.57 16.63 -1.81
CA ARG A 117 0.46 15.81 -2.29
C ARG A 117 -0.51 16.61 -3.15
N ARG A 118 -1.10 15.94 -4.14
CA ARG A 118 -2.17 16.52 -4.96
C ARG A 118 -3.50 16.49 -4.19
N GLU A 119 -4.19 17.63 -4.18
CA GLU A 119 -5.53 17.70 -3.57
C GLU A 119 -6.49 16.71 -4.24
N GLY A 120 -7.28 16.01 -3.42
CA GLY A 120 -8.27 15.04 -3.88
C GLY A 120 -7.72 13.66 -4.23
N MET A 121 -6.41 13.42 -4.12
CA MET A 121 -5.83 12.08 -4.32
C MET A 121 -5.56 11.36 -2.99
N LEU A 122 -5.72 10.03 -3.01
CA LEU A 122 -5.22 9.18 -1.93
C LEU A 122 -3.72 8.96 -2.13
N THR A 123 -2.92 9.32 -1.14
CA THR A 123 -1.47 9.16 -1.14
C THR A 123 -1.08 7.95 -0.31
N LEU A 124 -0.37 7.00 -0.92
CA LEU A 124 0.20 5.83 -0.27
C LEU A 124 1.73 5.96 -0.19
N LEU A 125 2.29 5.90 1.01
CA LEU A 125 3.73 5.99 1.26
C LEU A 125 4.24 4.64 1.76
N PHE A 126 4.98 3.92 0.94
CA PHE A 126 5.63 2.66 1.31
C PHE A 126 7.05 2.94 1.79
N SER A 127 7.40 2.45 2.98
CA SER A 127 8.75 2.55 3.55
C SER A 127 9.16 1.26 4.26
N GLU A 128 10.45 0.92 4.19
CA GLU A 128 11.02 -0.14 5.02
C GLU A 128 11.42 0.34 6.42
N ASP A 129 11.40 1.65 6.66
CA ASP A 129 11.73 2.24 7.95
C ASP A 129 10.52 2.33 8.88
N PRO A 130 10.76 2.39 10.20
CA PRO A 130 9.73 2.69 11.19
C PRO A 130 8.91 3.91 10.83
N GLU A 131 7.72 3.98 11.43
CA GLU A 131 6.92 5.17 11.34
C GLU A 131 7.73 6.37 11.82
N PRO A 132 7.64 7.52 11.13
CA PRO A 132 8.38 8.71 11.54
C PRO A 132 8.13 9.13 12.99
N GLU A 133 6.93 8.86 13.51
CA GLU A 133 6.58 9.12 14.93
C GLU A 133 7.38 8.26 15.91
N ASP A 134 7.84 7.07 15.50
CA ASP A 134 8.69 6.21 16.32
C ASP A 134 10.15 6.72 16.36
N LEU A 135 10.55 7.61 15.44
CA LEU A 135 11.94 8.04 15.23
C LEU A 135 12.21 9.48 15.65
N GLU A 136 11.24 10.39 15.49
CA GLU A 136 11.43 11.82 15.74
C GLU A 136 10.70 12.25 17.03
N SER A 137 11.45 12.83 17.97
CA SER A 137 10.89 13.51 19.15
C SER A 137 9.96 14.64 18.69
N LEU A 138 8.78 14.73 19.31
CA LEU A 138 7.70 15.67 18.99
C LEU A 138 8.14 17.05 18.48
N ASP A 139 7.46 17.49 17.42
CA ASP A 139 7.20 18.88 17.01
C ASP A 139 8.17 19.60 16.08
N ILE A 140 8.31 19.11 14.84
CA ILE A 140 8.94 19.91 13.75
C ILE A 140 7.92 20.41 12.71
N TYR A 141 6.66 19.94 12.69
CA TYR A 141 5.72 20.33 11.64
C TYR A 141 4.31 20.65 12.14
N PRO A 142 3.67 21.74 11.64
CA PRO A 142 2.26 22.02 11.91
C PRO A 142 1.41 20.92 11.28
N THR A 143 1.03 19.97 12.13
CA THR A 143 0.39 18.69 11.83
C THR A 143 -0.99 18.80 11.17
N ALA A 144 -1.51 19.98 10.85
CA ALA A 144 -2.90 20.15 10.42
C ALA A 144 -3.16 19.83 8.93
N ARG A 145 -2.18 19.96 8.03
CA ARG A 145 -2.41 19.78 6.57
C ARG A 145 -2.09 18.39 6.02
N ALA A 146 -1.26 17.61 6.72
CA ALA A 146 -0.80 16.29 6.27
C ALA A 146 -1.78 15.14 6.58
N ARG A 147 -2.93 15.40 7.21
CA ARG A 147 -3.77 14.36 7.85
C ARG A 147 -4.73 13.62 6.93
N GLU A 148 -5.36 14.30 5.96
CA GLU A 148 -6.44 13.72 5.17
C GLU A 148 -5.92 13.10 3.87
N GLY A 149 -6.20 11.82 3.65
CA GLY A 149 -5.88 11.13 2.39
C GLY A 149 -4.43 10.69 2.27
N VAL A 150 -3.70 10.52 3.38
CA VAL A 150 -2.38 9.88 3.42
C VAL A 150 -2.47 8.59 4.23
N LEU A 151 -1.97 7.50 3.66
CA LEU A 151 -1.73 6.23 4.36
C LEU A 151 -0.25 5.91 4.30
N TYR A 152 0.39 5.77 5.46
CA TYR A 152 1.78 5.33 5.56
C TYR A 152 1.83 3.81 5.73
N ILE A 153 2.69 3.12 5.00
CA ILE A 153 2.84 1.67 5.04
C ILE A 153 4.31 1.33 5.35
N SER A 154 4.55 0.92 6.58
CA SER A 154 5.86 0.47 7.05
C SER A 154 5.97 -1.04 6.93
N TYR A 155 6.85 -1.58 6.09
CA TYR A 155 6.86 -3.02 5.76
C TYR A 155 8.18 -3.79 5.99
N GLY A 156 9.20 -3.09 6.49
CA GLY A 156 10.54 -3.62 6.77
C GLY A 156 10.91 -3.68 8.25
N VAL A 157 9.95 -3.49 9.16
CA VAL A 157 10.22 -3.24 10.59
C VAL A 157 9.85 -4.43 11.47
N SER A 158 10.70 -4.78 12.43
CA SER A 158 10.48 -5.90 13.35
C SER A 158 9.45 -5.64 14.46
N GLN A 159 8.55 -4.69 14.25
CA GLN A 159 7.45 -4.37 15.17
C GLN A 159 6.20 -5.19 14.83
N PRO A 160 5.22 -5.31 15.74
CA PRO A 160 3.97 -6.02 15.47
C PRO A 160 3.22 -5.41 14.27
N SER A 161 2.69 -6.27 13.39
CA SER A 161 1.81 -5.84 12.31
C SER A 161 0.49 -5.29 12.84
N GLY A 162 -0.06 -4.24 12.23
CA GLY A 162 -1.33 -3.66 12.66
C GLY A 162 -1.64 -2.31 12.03
N VAL A 163 -2.83 -1.78 12.32
CA VAL A 163 -3.18 -0.39 12.03
C VAL A 163 -2.83 0.49 13.22
N ILE A 164 -2.17 1.61 12.96
CA ILE A 164 -1.97 2.67 13.94
C ILE A 164 -2.73 3.91 13.49
N VAL A 165 -3.47 4.46 14.45
CA VAL A 165 -4.23 5.68 14.26
C VAL A 165 -3.65 6.69 15.24
N SER A 166 -2.80 7.57 14.72
CA SER A 166 -2.16 8.65 15.47
C SER A 166 -2.38 9.97 14.72
N ARG A 167 -1.34 10.76 14.43
CA ARG A 167 -1.47 11.99 13.63
C ARG A 167 -1.89 11.69 12.19
N TRP A 168 -1.63 10.48 11.70
CA TRP A 168 -2.15 9.89 10.46
C TRP A 168 -2.47 8.41 10.68
N ILE A 169 -3.10 7.78 9.67
CA ILE A 169 -3.31 6.34 9.66
C ILE A 169 -2.08 5.68 9.03
N SER A 170 -1.58 4.66 9.71
CA SER A 170 -0.47 3.84 9.24
C SER A 170 -0.81 2.37 9.28
N LEU A 171 -0.24 1.62 8.34
CA LEU A 171 -0.21 0.16 8.34
C LEU A 171 1.23 -0.29 8.60
N ARG A 172 1.46 -0.96 9.74
CA ARG A 172 2.72 -1.67 10.00
C ARG A 172 2.59 -3.11 9.54
N ILE A 173 3.60 -3.58 8.85
CA ILE A 173 3.72 -4.93 8.34
C ILE A 173 5.08 -5.47 8.78
N ASN A 174 5.05 -6.41 9.71
CA ASN A 174 6.25 -7.12 10.14
C ASN A 174 6.82 -7.93 8.97
N PRO A 175 8.14 -7.94 8.75
CA PRO A 175 8.75 -8.69 7.65
C PRO A 175 8.50 -10.20 7.71
N PHE A 176 8.22 -10.74 8.90
CA PHE A 176 7.99 -12.16 9.14
C PHE A 176 6.51 -12.58 9.11
N ASP A 177 5.57 -11.62 9.05
CA ASP A 177 4.14 -11.90 8.99
C ASP A 177 3.65 -12.03 7.54
N ASP A 178 2.71 -12.94 7.33
CA ASP A 178 1.82 -12.90 6.17
C ASP A 178 0.70 -11.88 6.45
N LEU A 179 0.47 -10.96 5.51
CA LEU A 179 -0.55 -9.93 5.66
C LEU A 179 -1.33 -9.72 4.37
N LEU A 180 -2.66 -9.73 4.48
CA LEU A 180 -3.57 -9.26 3.44
C LEU A 180 -4.38 -8.09 4.00
N ALA A 181 -4.18 -6.89 3.45
CA ALA A 181 -5.02 -5.73 3.72
C ALA A 181 -5.95 -5.46 2.53
N ILE A 182 -7.21 -5.16 2.83
CA ILE A 182 -8.18 -4.66 1.86
C ILE A 182 -8.67 -3.31 2.38
N ILE A 183 -8.43 -2.27 1.61
CA ILE A 183 -8.77 -0.89 1.94
C ILE A 183 -9.83 -0.44 0.95
N ASP A 184 -11.00 -0.13 1.45
CA ASP A 184 -12.14 0.30 0.65
C ASP A 184 -12.45 1.76 0.95
N THR A 185 -12.06 2.64 0.03
CA THR A 185 -12.36 4.08 0.11
C THR A 185 -13.64 4.47 -0.61
N ILE A 186 -14.36 3.50 -1.20
CA ILE A 186 -15.70 3.70 -1.77
C ILE A 186 -16.73 3.78 -0.63
N THR A 187 -16.48 3.03 0.46
CA THR A 187 -17.30 3.11 1.67
C THR A 187 -17.12 4.43 2.42
N THR A 188 -18.20 4.98 2.98
CA THR A 188 -18.16 6.16 3.86
C THR A 188 -18.79 5.80 5.21
N PRO A 189 -18.02 5.76 6.31
CA PRO A 189 -16.57 5.97 6.39
C PRO A 189 -15.77 4.87 5.64
N PRO A 190 -14.56 5.19 5.12
CA PRO A 190 -13.66 4.19 4.54
C PRO A 190 -13.36 3.05 5.51
N THR A 191 -13.16 1.86 4.97
CA THR A 191 -12.88 0.66 5.77
C THR A 191 -11.52 0.08 5.45
N ILE A 192 -10.79 -0.30 6.49
CA ILE A 192 -9.52 -1.05 6.41
C ILE A 192 -9.75 -2.40 7.06
N ASN A 193 -9.69 -3.46 6.25
CA ASN A 193 -9.76 -4.84 6.72
C ASN A 193 -8.36 -5.47 6.64
N LEU A 194 -7.84 -5.93 7.77
CA LEU A 194 -6.57 -6.64 7.84
C LEU A 194 -6.79 -8.12 8.17
N ASN A 195 -6.07 -8.98 7.47
CA ASN A 195 -5.85 -10.37 7.85
C ASN A 195 -4.34 -10.55 8.09
N ILE A 196 -3.96 -10.68 9.36
CA ILE A 196 -2.57 -10.82 9.79
C ILE A 196 -2.41 -12.23 10.34
N SER A 197 -1.63 -13.08 9.67
CA SER A 197 -1.36 -14.44 10.13
C SER A 197 -2.64 -15.25 10.49
N GLY A 198 -3.79 -14.93 9.87
CA GLY A 198 -5.10 -15.56 10.13
C GLY A 198 -6.05 -14.78 11.04
N TYR A 199 -5.58 -13.72 11.72
CA TYR A 199 -6.40 -12.85 12.57
C TYR A 199 -7.02 -11.72 11.76
N ARG A 200 -8.33 -11.51 11.92
CA ARG A 200 -9.08 -10.46 11.21
C ARG A 200 -9.29 -9.23 12.09
N LEU A 201 -8.90 -8.06 11.58
CA LEU A 201 -9.18 -6.74 12.15
C LEU A 201 -9.96 -5.92 11.11
N SER A 202 -10.98 -5.19 11.54
CA SER A 202 -11.68 -4.23 10.69
C SER A 202 -11.73 -2.87 11.38
N LEU A 203 -11.31 -1.82 10.68
CA LEU A 203 -11.32 -0.44 11.16
C LEU A 203 -12.18 0.40 10.21
N GLN A 204 -13.14 1.13 10.77
CA GLN A 204 -13.87 2.19 10.08
C GLN A 204 -13.22 3.53 10.44
N THR A 205 -12.78 4.27 9.42
CA THR A 205 -12.04 5.53 9.61
C THR A 205 -13.01 6.71 9.55
N ALA A 206 -13.19 7.44 10.66
CA ALA A 206 -13.89 8.72 10.64
C ALA A 206 -12.96 9.78 9.98
N PHE A 207 -13.10 9.97 8.66
CA PHE A 207 -12.51 11.12 7.96
C PHE A 207 -13.48 12.29 7.96
#